data_AF-A0AAV7EQM2-F1
#
_entry.id   AF-A0AAV7EQM2-F1
#
_cell.length_a   1.000
_cell.length_b   1.000
_cell.length_c   1.000
_cell.angle_alpha   90.00
_cell.angle_beta   90.00
_cell.angle_gamma   90.00
#
_symmetry.space_group_name_H-M   'P 1'
#
loop_
_entity.id
_entity.type
_entity.pdbx_description
1 polymer ?
#
loop_
_entity_poly.entity_id
_entity_poly.type
_entity_poly.pdbx_seq_one_letter_code
_entity_poly.pdbx_strand_id
1 'polypeptide(L)'
;MAAALQQSPIVFRAKLPPATRIAARSTAVAFRSSFSGVKIAVAVAARRKPRGGGARMMDTAAGSYASALADVAKSNGTLDETSGDMEKVEQVFSDPQVLNFFLNPTIEADKKRKVLDDIAAESKLQPHTANFLNIVVDMKRVEIIKEIVKEFEVVYNKLTNTELAVVSSVVKLESQHLAQIAQGVQRLTGAKNVRIKTVIDPSLVAGFTIRYGSSGSKLIDMSVKKQLDEIASQLDFSDMVGSLAA
;
A
#
# COMPACT_ATOMS: atom_id res chain seq x y z
N MET A 1 -30.75 -75.22 -28.04
CA MET A 1 -31.24 -73.83 -28.03
C MET A 1 -32.05 -73.62 -26.75
N ALA A 2 -31.62 -72.67 -25.92
CA ALA A 2 -32.37 -71.93 -24.89
C ALA A 2 -31.57 -71.80 -23.58
N ALA A 3 -31.46 -70.54 -23.12
CA ALA A 3 -31.30 -70.08 -21.73
C ALA A 3 -29.95 -70.39 -21.02
N ALA A 4 -29.35 -69.52 -20.21
CA ALA A 4 -29.61 -68.12 -19.86
C ALA A 4 -28.34 -67.58 -19.18
N LEU A 5 -28.14 -66.27 -19.32
CA LEU A 5 -27.14 -65.46 -18.64
C LEU A 5 -27.29 -65.52 -17.11
N GLN A 6 -26.20 -65.76 -16.39
CA GLN A 6 -26.02 -65.22 -15.04
C GLN A 6 -24.55 -64.82 -14.86
N GLN A 7 -24.27 -63.55 -15.16
CA GLN A 7 -23.09 -62.86 -14.65
C GLN A 7 -23.43 -62.35 -13.25
N SER A 8 -22.70 -62.80 -12.24
CA SER A 8 -22.77 -62.28 -10.88
C SER A 8 -21.94 -61.00 -10.77
N PRO A 9 -22.44 -59.92 -10.14
CA PRO A 9 -21.67 -58.70 -9.97
C PRO A 9 -20.67 -58.87 -8.81
N ILE A 10 -19.39 -58.63 -9.13
CA ILE A 10 -18.29 -58.53 -8.16
C ILE A 10 -18.47 -57.24 -7.36
N VAL A 11 -18.87 -57.35 -6.09
CA VAL A 11 -18.94 -56.20 -5.16
C VAL A 11 -17.63 -56.15 -4.37
N PHE A 12 -16.72 -55.28 -4.79
CA PHE A 12 -15.46 -55.01 -4.09
C PHE A 12 -15.73 -54.12 -2.87
N ARG A 13 -15.82 -54.73 -1.68
CA ARG A 13 -16.00 -54.00 -0.42
C ARG A 13 -14.66 -53.45 0.06
N ALA A 14 -14.35 -52.20 -0.29
CA ALA A 14 -13.20 -51.48 0.25
C ALA A 14 -13.42 -51.21 1.75
N LYS A 15 -12.64 -51.90 2.61
CA LYS A 15 -12.62 -51.68 4.05
C LYS A 15 -11.75 -50.47 4.35
N LEU A 16 -12.35 -49.28 4.45
CA LEU A 16 -11.66 -48.07 4.92
C LEU A 16 -11.28 -48.22 6.41
N PRO A 17 -10.03 -47.95 6.82
CA PRO A 17 -9.68 -47.85 8.24
C PRO A 17 -10.26 -46.56 8.85
N PRO A 18 -10.64 -46.57 10.14
CA PRO A 18 -11.18 -45.37 10.80
C PRO A 18 -10.09 -44.30 10.94
N ALA A 19 -10.46 -43.05 10.64
CA ALA A 19 -9.61 -41.87 10.72
C ALA A 19 -8.98 -41.73 12.12
N THR A 20 -7.67 -41.94 12.21
CA THR A 20 -6.88 -41.59 13.38
C THR A 20 -6.77 -40.07 13.43
N ARG A 21 -7.49 -39.42 14.36
CA ARG A 21 -7.27 -38.02 14.69
C ARG A 21 -5.84 -37.87 15.21
N ILE A 22 -4.96 -37.31 14.39
CA ILE A 22 -3.64 -36.87 14.84
C ILE A 22 -3.87 -35.66 15.74
N ALA A 23 -3.92 -35.90 17.05
CA ALA A 23 -3.84 -34.84 18.05
C ALA A 23 -2.51 -34.10 17.88
N ALA A 24 -2.58 -32.79 17.69
CA ALA A 24 -1.41 -31.92 17.61
C ALA A 24 -0.60 -32.04 18.92
N ARG A 25 0.49 -32.82 18.89
CA ARG A 25 1.52 -32.79 19.93
C ARG A 25 2.26 -31.46 19.79
N SER A 26 2.03 -30.54 20.72
CA SER A 26 2.93 -29.42 20.97
C SER A 26 4.26 -29.99 21.49
N THR A 27 5.23 -30.17 20.62
CA THR A 27 6.60 -30.46 21.03
C THR A 27 7.21 -29.19 21.61
N ALA A 28 7.17 -29.09 22.94
CA ALA A 28 7.99 -28.12 23.66
C ALA A 28 9.46 -28.55 23.52
N VAL A 29 10.21 -27.83 22.68
CA VAL A 29 11.67 -27.97 22.60
C VAL A 29 12.25 -27.27 23.83
N ALA A 30 12.62 -28.05 24.85
CA ALA A 30 13.35 -27.55 26.01
C ALA A 30 14.85 -27.59 25.71
N PHE A 31 15.44 -26.45 25.36
CA PHE A 31 16.89 -26.31 25.24
C PHE A 31 17.49 -26.17 26.64
N ARG A 32 18.01 -27.26 27.20
CA ARG A 32 18.79 -27.24 28.45
C ARG A 32 20.26 -26.98 28.09
N SER A 33 20.70 -25.73 28.16
CA SER A 33 22.13 -25.42 28.23
C SER A 33 22.58 -25.51 29.69
N SER A 34 23.57 -26.37 29.97
CA SER A 34 24.17 -26.53 31.29
C SER A 34 25.35 -25.56 31.40
N PHE A 35 25.09 -24.33 31.86
CA PHE A 35 26.14 -23.49 32.41
C PHE A 35 26.30 -23.78 33.91
N SER A 36 27.53 -24.03 34.30
CA SER A 36 27.97 -24.30 35.67
C SER A 36 27.26 -23.38 36.69
N GLY A 37 26.58 -24.00 37.66
CA GLY A 37 26.26 -23.37 38.95
C GLY A 37 24.91 -22.65 39.09
N VAL A 38 24.21 -22.25 38.03
CA VAL A 38 22.94 -21.51 38.18
C VAL A 38 21.85 -22.07 37.25
N LYS A 39 20.82 -22.68 37.85
CA LYS A 39 19.63 -23.16 37.13
C LYS A 39 18.68 -22.00 36.89
N ILE A 40 18.83 -21.29 35.77
CA ILE A 40 17.85 -20.30 35.32
C ILE A 40 16.89 -20.99 34.33
N ALA A 41 15.66 -21.27 34.78
CA ALA A 41 14.60 -21.73 33.91
C ALA A 41 13.96 -20.51 33.23
N VAL A 42 14.44 -20.14 32.04
CA VAL A 42 13.73 -19.16 31.20
C VAL A 42 12.64 -19.89 30.44
N ALA A 43 11.41 -19.84 30.95
CA ALA A 43 10.23 -20.18 30.18
C ALA A 43 10.04 -19.07 29.13
N VAL A 44 10.54 -19.28 27.91
CA VAL A 44 10.15 -18.47 26.75
C VAL A 44 8.70 -18.85 26.44
N ALA A 45 7.78 -18.20 27.13
CA ALA A 45 6.37 -18.18 26.73
C ALA A 45 6.34 -17.49 25.37
N ALA A 46 6.31 -18.28 24.30
CA ALA A 46 6.01 -17.80 22.97
C ALA A 46 4.60 -17.19 23.01
N ARG A 47 4.51 -15.91 23.37
CA ARG A 47 3.36 -15.05 23.07
C ARG A 47 3.31 -14.93 21.55
N ARG A 48 2.83 -15.97 20.88
CA ARG A 48 2.20 -15.82 19.58
C ARG A 48 0.96 -14.97 19.86
N LYS A 49 1.09 -13.65 19.73
CA LYS A 49 -0.06 -12.77 19.54
C LYS A 49 -0.89 -13.45 18.45
N PRO A 50 -2.16 -13.81 18.70
CA PRO A 50 -3.02 -14.20 17.60
C PRO A 50 -3.03 -12.99 16.66
N ARG A 51 -2.58 -13.17 15.41
CA ARG A 51 -2.89 -12.20 14.35
C ARG A 51 -4.40 -12.30 14.15
N GLY A 52 -5.13 -11.58 15.01
CA GLY A 52 -6.55 -11.40 14.91
C GLY A 52 -6.88 -10.78 13.56
N GLY A 53 -7.94 -11.31 12.94
CA GLY A 53 -8.53 -10.75 11.73
C GLY A 53 -8.77 -9.24 11.90
N GLY A 54 -8.13 -8.47 11.03
CA GLY A 54 -8.19 -7.01 11.05
C GLY A 54 -7.26 -6.30 10.05
N ALA A 55 -6.62 -7.02 9.13
CA ALA A 55 -5.78 -6.41 8.10
C ALA A 55 -6.10 -7.01 6.72
N ARG A 56 -7.26 -6.67 6.17
CA ARG A 56 -7.44 -6.62 4.71
C ARG A 56 -7.13 -5.19 4.31
N MET A 57 -5.88 -4.89 3.97
CA MET A 57 -5.39 -3.80 3.11
C MET A 57 -3.84 -3.75 3.22
N MET A 58 -3.16 -4.74 2.60
CA MET A 58 -1.75 -4.81 2.14
C MET A 58 -1.17 -6.23 2.30
N ASP A 59 -1.64 -7.16 1.46
CA ASP A 59 -0.95 -8.43 1.19
C ASP A 59 -0.06 -8.31 -0.07
N THR A 60 0.39 -7.11 -0.41
CA THR A 60 1.36 -6.87 -1.49
C THR A 60 2.77 -6.93 -0.92
N ALA A 61 3.70 -7.50 -1.69
CA ALA A 61 5.13 -7.50 -1.31
C ALA A 61 5.62 -6.06 -1.10
N ALA A 62 5.22 -5.14 -1.98
CA ALA A 62 5.52 -3.72 -1.89
C ALA A 62 5.05 -3.08 -0.57
N GLY A 63 3.81 -3.34 -0.15
CA GLY A 63 3.28 -2.83 1.12
C GLY A 63 4.03 -3.34 2.34
N SER A 64 4.51 -4.59 2.31
CA SER A 64 5.32 -5.16 3.39
C SER A 64 6.70 -4.48 3.50
N TYR A 65 7.37 -4.23 2.36
CA TYR A 65 8.63 -3.48 2.33
C TYR A 65 8.45 -2.03 2.79
N ALA A 66 7.39 -1.37 2.31
CA ALA A 66 7.07 0.00 2.70
C ALA A 66 6.82 0.14 4.21
N SER A 67 6.05 -0.78 4.80
CA SER A 67 5.81 -0.81 6.25
C SER A 67 7.11 -1.03 7.03
N ALA A 68 7.95 -1.96 6.59
CA ALA A 68 9.23 -2.23 7.25
C ALA A 68 10.17 -1.01 7.20
N LEU A 69 10.26 -0.34 6.05
CA LEU A 69 11.05 0.89 5.93
C LEU A 69 10.50 2.02 6.81
N ALA A 70 9.18 2.17 6.86
CA ALA A 70 8.52 3.18 7.70
C ALA A 70 8.73 2.91 9.20
N ASP A 71 8.71 1.64 9.63
CA ASP A 71 8.99 1.25 11.02
C ASP A 71 10.44 1.57 11.42
N VAL A 72 11.39 1.35 10.52
CA VAL A 72 12.81 1.71 10.73
C VAL A 72 12.97 3.23 10.81
N ALA A 73 12.40 3.97 9.86
CA ALA A 73 12.45 5.43 9.84
C ALA A 73 11.79 6.05 11.08
N LYS A 74 10.68 5.47 11.54
CA LYS A 74 10.01 5.89 12.79
C LYS A 74 10.86 5.65 14.02
N SER A 75 11.54 4.50 14.08
CA SER A 75 12.41 4.15 15.21
C SER A 75 13.62 5.09 15.30
N ASN A 76 14.12 5.56 14.16
CA ASN A 76 15.23 6.50 14.06
C ASN A 76 14.81 7.98 14.17
N GLY A 77 13.51 8.27 14.11
CA GLY A 77 12.99 9.64 14.10
C GLY A 77 13.22 10.40 12.77
N THR A 78 13.63 9.71 11.71
CA THR A 78 14.00 10.29 10.40
C THR A 78 12.88 10.14 9.36
N LEU A 79 11.62 10.16 9.78
CA LEU A 79 10.46 9.89 8.90
C LEU A 79 10.37 10.89 7.73
N ASP A 80 10.48 12.18 8.03
CA ASP A 80 10.34 13.25 7.04
C ASP A 80 11.51 13.22 6.03
N GLU A 81 12.72 13.00 6.52
CA GLU A 81 13.93 12.84 5.70
C GLU A 81 13.82 11.62 4.78
N THR A 82 13.31 10.50 5.30
CA THR A 82 13.10 9.27 4.51
C THR A 82 12.03 9.46 3.44
N SER A 83 10.99 10.26 3.71
CA SER A 83 10.01 10.65 2.70
C SER A 83 10.66 11.44 1.57
N GLY A 84 11.52 12.41 1.89
CA GLY A 84 12.26 13.17 0.87
C GLY A 84 13.21 12.29 0.06
N ASP A 85 13.85 11.31 0.69
CA ASP A 85 14.69 10.34 -0.01
C ASP A 85 13.88 9.43 -0.94
N MET A 86 12.70 8.96 -0.53
CA MET A 86 11.82 8.16 -1.39
C MET A 86 11.33 8.94 -2.62
N GLU A 87 11.07 10.24 -2.49
CA GLU A 87 10.74 11.11 -3.64
C GLU A 87 11.90 11.21 -4.64
N LYS A 88 13.15 11.34 -4.16
CA LYS A 88 14.34 11.32 -5.03
C LYS A 88 14.53 9.96 -5.71
N VAL A 89 14.34 8.88 -4.97
CA VAL A 89 14.39 7.51 -5.51
C VAL A 89 13.34 7.36 -6.61
N GLU A 90 12.12 7.85 -6.42
CA GLU A 90 11.09 7.83 -7.47
C GLU A 90 11.56 8.54 -8.76
N GLN A 91 12.21 9.69 -8.63
CA GLN A 91 12.72 10.45 -9.77
C GLN A 91 13.82 9.68 -10.51
N VAL A 92 14.77 9.09 -9.80
CA VAL A 92 15.87 8.30 -10.40
C VAL A 92 15.32 7.05 -11.11
N PHE A 93 14.43 6.31 -10.46
CA PHE A 93 13.83 5.11 -11.01
C PHE A 93 12.67 5.40 -12.00
N SER A 94 12.35 6.66 -12.24
CA SER A 94 11.41 7.03 -13.31
C SER A 94 12.05 6.90 -14.69
N ASP A 95 13.37 7.04 -14.80
CA ASP A 95 14.10 6.84 -16.05
C ASP A 95 14.08 5.35 -16.46
N PRO A 96 13.54 5.02 -17.64
CA PRO A 96 13.51 3.65 -18.13
C PRO A 96 14.91 3.05 -18.34
N GLN A 97 15.94 3.86 -18.64
CA GLN A 97 17.31 3.36 -18.80
C GLN A 97 17.86 2.81 -17.48
N VAL A 98 17.61 3.52 -16.38
CA VAL A 98 18.03 3.12 -15.03
C VAL A 98 17.30 1.84 -14.62
N LEU A 99 15.98 1.77 -14.82
CA LEU A 99 15.21 0.56 -14.54
C LEU A 99 15.73 -0.65 -15.32
N ASN A 100 15.95 -0.49 -16.63
CA ASN A 100 16.43 -1.58 -17.49
C ASN A 100 17.83 -2.05 -17.09
N PHE A 101 18.71 -1.16 -16.64
CA PHE A 101 20.02 -1.52 -16.10
C PHE A 101 19.89 -2.43 -14.87
N PHE A 102 19.03 -2.07 -13.92
CA PHE A 102 18.84 -2.87 -12.71
C PHE A 102 18.09 -4.19 -12.96
N LEU A 103 17.17 -4.23 -13.93
CA LEU A 103 16.46 -5.45 -14.33
C LEU A 103 17.34 -6.46 -15.07
N ASN A 104 18.38 -6.00 -15.78
CA ASN A 104 19.24 -6.87 -16.58
C ASN A 104 20.00 -7.90 -15.71
N PRO A 105 19.75 -9.21 -15.85
CA PRO A 105 20.38 -10.25 -15.02
C PRO A 105 21.85 -10.53 -15.39
N THR A 106 22.32 -10.06 -16.55
CA THR A 106 23.70 -10.27 -17.03
C THR A 106 24.72 -9.41 -16.28
N ILE A 107 24.26 -8.36 -15.59
CA ILE A 107 25.12 -7.47 -14.82
C ILE A 107 25.34 -8.05 -13.42
N GLU A 108 26.60 -8.17 -13.02
CA GLU A 108 27.00 -8.64 -11.69
C GLU A 108 26.39 -7.79 -10.57
N ALA A 109 25.98 -8.46 -9.48
CA ALA A 109 25.36 -7.80 -8.33
C ALA A 109 26.27 -6.72 -7.71
N ASP A 110 27.59 -6.96 -7.67
CA ASP A 110 28.55 -6.00 -7.12
C ASP A 110 28.65 -4.71 -7.93
N LYS A 111 28.51 -4.80 -9.26
CA LYS A 111 28.47 -3.60 -10.13
C LYS A 111 27.19 -2.81 -9.90
N LYS A 112 26.06 -3.49 -9.71
CA LYS A 112 24.78 -2.84 -9.40
C LYS A 112 24.82 -2.12 -8.05
N ARG A 113 25.42 -2.74 -7.03
CA ARG A 113 25.61 -2.14 -5.70
C ARG A 113 26.47 -0.87 -5.77
N LYS A 114 27.60 -0.92 -6.46
CA LYS A 114 28.47 0.27 -6.64
C LYS A 114 27.74 1.44 -7.27
N VAL A 115 27.02 1.19 -8.37
CA VAL A 115 26.22 2.25 -9.03
C VAL A 115 25.14 2.79 -8.10
N LEU A 116 24.52 1.93 -7.29
CA LEU A 116 23.51 2.36 -6.31
C LEU A 116 24.12 3.20 -5.17
N ASP A 117 25.30 2.82 -4.69
CA ASP A 117 26.03 3.58 -3.67
C ASP A 117 26.46 4.94 -4.21
N ASP A 118 26.89 5.02 -5.47
CA ASP A 118 27.21 6.28 -6.16
C ASP A 118 25.96 7.19 -6.28
N ILE A 119 24.82 6.63 -6.71
CA ILE A 119 23.54 7.34 -6.77
C ILE A 119 23.09 7.80 -5.38
N ALA A 120 23.27 6.96 -4.36
CA ALA A 120 22.91 7.28 -2.99
C ALA A 120 23.78 8.41 -2.41
N ALA A 121 25.08 8.42 -2.74
CA ALA A 121 26.01 9.47 -2.37
C ALA A 121 25.66 10.81 -3.05
N GLU A 122 25.36 10.77 -4.35
CA GLU A 122 24.97 11.96 -5.12
C GLU A 122 23.64 12.55 -4.62
N SER A 123 22.67 11.68 -4.33
CA SER A 123 21.34 12.06 -3.83
C SER A 123 21.30 12.38 -2.33
N LYS A 124 22.43 12.21 -1.63
CA LYS A 124 22.58 12.35 -0.17
C LYS A 124 21.48 11.60 0.60
N LEU A 125 21.29 10.33 0.27
CA LEU A 125 20.30 9.48 0.92
C LEU A 125 20.76 9.10 2.34
N GLN A 126 19.80 8.87 3.22
CA GLN A 126 20.06 8.34 4.54
C GLN A 126 20.64 6.91 4.49
N PRO A 127 21.47 6.51 5.47
CA PRO A 127 22.10 5.19 5.49
C PRO A 127 21.10 4.03 5.49
N HIS A 128 19.96 4.16 6.18
CA HIS A 128 18.92 3.13 6.18
C HIS A 128 18.21 3.03 4.83
N THR A 129 18.05 4.15 4.11
CA THR A 129 17.47 4.18 2.77
C THR A 129 18.40 3.51 1.76
N ALA A 130 19.70 3.81 1.79
CA ALA A 130 20.69 3.18 0.93
C ALA A 130 20.76 1.67 1.16
N ASN A 131 20.80 1.24 2.43
CA ASN A 131 20.79 -0.18 2.78
C ASN A 131 19.51 -0.88 2.31
N PHE A 132 18.35 -0.21 2.42
CA PHE A 132 17.09 -0.73 1.92
C PHE A 132 17.11 -0.95 0.40
N LEU A 133 17.61 0.03 -0.36
CA LEU A 133 17.76 -0.10 -1.82
C LEU A 133 18.68 -1.27 -2.19
N ASN A 134 19.80 -1.42 -1.47
CA ASN A 134 20.72 -2.53 -1.66
C ASN A 134 20.04 -3.90 -1.43
N ILE A 135 19.19 -4.02 -0.40
CA ILE A 135 18.40 -5.23 -0.13
C ILE A 135 17.40 -5.50 -1.27
N VAL A 136 16.70 -4.48 -1.76
CA VAL A 136 15.71 -4.63 -2.85
C VAL A 136 16.38 -5.12 -4.14
N VAL A 137 17.57 -4.59 -4.46
CA VAL A 137 18.38 -5.02 -5.60
C VAL A 137 18.86 -6.47 -5.43
N ASP A 138 19.33 -6.83 -4.24
CA ASP A 138 19.83 -8.19 -3.93
C ASP A 138 18.72 -9.24 -4.06
N MET A 139 17.51 -8.87 -3.63
CA MET A 139 16.31 -9.70 -3.77
C MET A 139 15.77 -9.75 -5.20
N LYS A 140 16.40 -9.05 -6.16
CA LYS A 140 15.98 -8.93 -7.57
C LYS A 140 14.55 -8.39 -7.72
N ARG A 141 14.08 -7.58 -6.77
CA ARG A 141 12.71 -7.02 -6.73
C ARG A 141 12.69 -5.55 -7.12
N VAL A 142 13.52 -5.16 -8.09
CA VAL A 142 13.63 -3.74 -8.51
C VAL A 142 12.39 -3.29 -9.29
N GLU A 143 11.69 -4.21 -9.95
CA GLU A 143 10.45 -3.90 -10.69
C GLU A 143 9.38 -3.24 -9.80
N ILE A 144 9.25 -3.71 -8.56
CA ILE A 144 8.25 -3.21 -7.61
C ILE A 144 8.69 -1.94 -6.88
N ILE A 145 9.84 -1.35 -7.22
CA ILE A 145 10.35 -0.17 -6.49
C ILE A 145 9.39 1.02 -6.58
N LYS A 146 8.77 1.22 -7.74
CA LYS A 146 7.75 2.26 -7.95
C LYS A 146 6.51 2.02 -7.10
N GLU A 147 6.12 0.76 -6.91
CA GLU A 147 5.01 0.40 -6.03
C GLU A 147 5.38 0.59 -4.56
N ILE A 148 6.59 0.22 -4.16
CA ILE A 148 7.10 0.43 -2.80
C ILE A 148 7.05 1.91 -2.43
N VAL A 149 7.51 2.81 -3.32
CA VAL A 149 7.47 4.26 -3.07
C VAL A 149 6.03 4.73 -2.85
N LYS A 150 5.08 4.33 -3.72
CA LYS A 150 3.67 4.70 -3.58
C LYS A 150 3.07 4.18 -2.27
N GLU A 151 3.34 2.93 -1.92
CA GLU A 151 2.87 2.34 -0.66
C GLU A 151 3.52 3.01 0.55
N PHE A 152 4.78 3.45 0.43
CA PHE A 152 5.45 4.22 1.48
C PHE A 152 4.80 5.58 1.70
N GLU A 153 4.43 6.32 0.66
CA GLU A 153 3.65 7.57 0.81
C GLU A 153 2.35 7.32 1.60
N VAL A 154 1.64 6.22 1.30
CA VAL A 154 0.40 5.85 1.99
C VAL A 154 0.66 5.54 3.46
N VAL A 155 1.70 4.77 3.78
CA VAL A 155 2.07 4.44 5.17
C VAL A 155 2.53 5.69 5.92
N TYR A 156 3.34 6.54 5.30
CA TYR A 156 3.80 7.81 5.88
C TYR A 156 2.61 8.69 6.27
N ASN A 157 1.66 8.91 5.34
CA ASN A 157 0.45 9.70 5.59
C ASN A 157 -0.39 9.14 6.75
N LYS A 158 -0.50 7.81 6.86
CA LYS A 158 -1.16 7.15 7.99
C LYS A 158 -0.44 7.38 9.31
N LEU A 159 0.90 7.34 9.33
CA LEU A 159 1.69 7.53 10.54
C LEU A 159 1.68 8.97 11.04
N THR A 160 1.75 9.94 10.14
CA THR A 160 1.74 11.37 10.48
C THR A 160 0.34 11.93 10.70
N ASN A 161 -0.71 11.15 10.43
CA ASN A 161 -2.11 11.63 10.31
C ASN A 161 -2.20 12.81 9.34
N THR A 162 -1.44 12.73 8.26
CA THR A 162 -1.46 13.68 7.16
C THR A 162 -2.43 13.17 6.11
N GLU A 163 -3.35 14.01 5.68
CA GLU A 163 -4.27 13.67 4.60
C GLU A 163 -3.81 14.27 3.28
N LEU A 164 -3.84 13.45 2.23
CA LEU A 164 -3.54 13.90 0.89
C LEU A 164 -4.82 14.43 0.23
N ALA A 165 -4.81 15.70 -0.16
CA ALA A 165 -5.88 16.33 -0.92
C ALA A 165 -5.37 16.65 -2.33
N VAL A 166 -6.04 16.13 -3.35
CA VAL A 166 -5.79 16.48 -4.76
C VAL A 166 -6.77 17.57 -5.14
N VAL A 167 -6.26 18.75 -5.45
CA VAL A 167 -7.07 19.90 -5.88
C VAL A 167 -6.91 20.05 -7.38
N SER A 168 -7.99 19.85 -8.13
CA SER A 168 -8.01 20.10 -9.57
C SER A 168 -8.67 21.44 -9.87
N SER A 169 -7.95 22.32 -10.57
CA SER A 169 -8.42 23.65 -10.94
C SER A 169 -8.09 24.01 -12.39
N VAL A 170 -8.85 24.93 -12.98
CA VAL A 170 -8.60 25.43 -14.35
C VAL A 170 -7.33 26.27 -14.43
N VAL A 171 -7.08 27.03 -13.36
CA VAL A 171 -5.96 27.97 -13.25
C VAL A 171 -5.10 27.56 -12.07
N LYS A 172 -3.81 27.86 -12.14
CA LYS A 172 -2.89 27.70 -11.00
C LYS A 172 -3.38 28.55 -9.84
N LEU A 173 -3.69 27.89 -8.72
CA LEU A 173 -4.17 28.56 -7.52
C LEU A 173 -3.01 29.27 -6.80
N GLU A 174 -3.30 30.45 -6.25
CA GLU A 174 -2.37 31.18 -5.39
C GLU A 174 -2.20 30.47 -4.03
N SER A 175 -1.04 30.64 -3.40
CA SER A 175 -0.73 30.02 -2.10
C SER A 175 -1.74 30.37 -1.00
N GLN A 176 -2.33 31.56 -1.05
CA GLN A 176 -3.38 31.99 -0.11
C GLN A 176 -4.64 31.10 -0.22
N HIS A 177 -5.09 30.82 -1.44
CA HIS A 177 -6.25 29.97 -1.67
C HIS A 177 -5.96 28.51 -1.30
N LEU A 178 -4.75 28.03 -1.56
CA LEU A 178 -4.32 26.69 -1.13
C LEU A 178 -4.32 26.56 0.39
N ALA A 179 -3.88 27.58 1.13
CA ALA A 179 -3.91 27.58 2.59
C ALA A 179 -5.35 27.55 3.14
N GLN A 180 -6.26 28.31 2.53
CA GLN A 180 -7.69 28.28 2.90
C GLN A 180 -8.32 26.91 2.63
N ILE A 181 -8.00 26.30 1.49
CA ILE A 181 -8.45 24.94 1.15
C ILE A 181 -7.89 23.93 2.15
N ALA A 182 -6.60 24.03 2.50
CA ALA A 182 -5.98 23.16 3.50
C ALA A 182 -6.71 23.23 4.84
N GLN A 183 -7.02 24.44 5.32
CA GLN A 183 -7.78 24.64 6.57
C GLN A 183 -9.20 24.06 6.47
N GLY A 184 -9.87 24.24 5.33
CA GLY A 184 -11.19 23.65 5.08
C GLY A 184 -11.15 22.13 5.17
N VAL A 185 -10.20 21.50 4.48
CA VAL A 185 -10.02 20.05 4.50
C VAL A 185 -9.66 19.56 5.91
N GLN A 186 -8.74 20.23 6.62
CA GLN A 186 -8.40 19.90 8.01
C GLN A 186 -9.62 19.92 8.94
N ARG A 187 -10.52 20.90 8.80
CA ARG A 187 -11.76 20.97 9.59
C ARG A 187 -12.72 19.84 9.26
N LEU A 188 -12.83 19.46 7.99
CA LEU A 188 -13.75 18.41 7.53
C LEU A 188 -13.26 17.01 7.91
N THR A 189 -11.95 16.79 7.95
CA THR A 189 -11.38 15.47 8.16
C THR A 189 -10.81 15.24 9.55
N GLY A 190 -10.53 16.31 10.30
CA GLY A 190 -9.87 16.24 11.60
C GLY A 190 -8.39 15.84 11.51
N ALA A 191 -7.80 15.85 10.31
CA ALA A 191 -6.39 15.51 10.12
C ALA A 191 -5.46 16.57 10.74
N LYS A 192 -4.32 16.13 11.26
CA LYS A 192 -3.31 17.03 11.86
C LYS A 192 -2.63 17.89 10.80
N ASN A 193 -2.43 17.33 9.62
CA ASN A 193 -1.77 18.02 8.52
C ASN A 193 -2.43 17.63 7.19
N VAL A 194 -2.37 18.50 6.19
CA VAL A 194 -2.93 18.25 4.85
C VAL A 194 -1.88 18.58 3.81
N ARG A 195 -1.48 17.57 3.01
CA ARG A 195 -0.64 17.76 1.83
C ARG A 195 -1.56 17.99 0.63
N ILE A 196 -1.37 19.11 -0.06
CA ILE A 196 -2.14 19.43 -1.27
C ILE A 196 -1.28 19.10 -2.51
N LYS A 197 -1.80 18.24 -3.39
CA LYS A 197 -1.27 18.05 -4.75
C LYS A 197 -2.20 18.82 -5.71
N THR A 198 -1.68 19.84 -6.39
CA THR A 198 -2.44 20.63 -7.36
C THR A 198 -2.36 20.04 -8.76
N VAL A 199 -3.49 19.87 -9.42
CA VAL A 199 -3.60 19.39 -10.81
C VAL A 199 -4.33 20.44 -11.63
N ILE A 200 -3.81 20.78 -12.81
CA ILE A 200 -4.49 21.70 -13.72
C ILE A 200 -5.33 20.87 -14.67
N ASP A 201 -6.66 21.02 -14.61
CA ASP A 201 -7.60 20.35 -15.52
C ASP A 201 -8.36 21.40 -16.34
N PRO A 202 -8.02 21.58 -17.63
CA PRO A 202 -8.68 22.55 -18.51
C PRO A 202 -10.09 22.12 -18.92
N SER A 203 -10.51 20.88 -18.61
CA SER A 203 -11.87 20.40 -18.88
C SER A 203 -12.91 21.05 -17.95
N LEU A 204 -12.46 21.60 -16.83
CA LEU A 204 -13.27 22.39 -15.92
C LEU A 204 -13.45 23.80 -16.53
N VAL A 205 -14.69 24.26 -16.67
CA VAL A 205 -14.98 25.60 -17.22
C VAL A 205 -14.63 26.69 -16.20
N ALA A 206 -14.98 26.46 -14.93
CA ALA A 206 -14.68 27.33 -13.81
C ALA A 206 -14.86 26.59 -12.47
N GLY A 207 -14.17 27.05 -11.43
CA GLY A 207 -14.18 26.47 -10.09
C GLY A 207 -13.03 25.49 -9.84
N PHE A 208 -13.17 24.67 -8.79
CA PHE A 208 -12.19 23.65 -8.42
C PHE A 208 -12.88 22.39 -7.86
N THR A 209 -12.18 21.28 -7.91
CA THR A 209 -12.60 20.03 -7.28
C THR A 209 -11.52 19.57 -6.30
N ILE A 210 -11.94 19.04 -5.14
CA ILE A 210 -11.05 18.52 -4.10
C ILE A 210 -11.36 17.04 -3.94
N ARG A 211 -10.37 16.18 -4.18
CA ARG A 211 -10.41 14.76 -3.85
C ARG A 211 -9.58 14.50 -2.60
N TYR A 212 -10.15 13.88 -1.58
CA TYR A 212 -9.46 13.54 -0.34
C TYR A 212 -9.92 12.18 0.22
N GLY A 213 -9.24 11.71 1.26
CA GLY A 213 -9.44 10.39 1.88
C GLY A 213 -8.46 9.33 1.39
N SER A 214 -8.26 8.29 2.22
CA SER A 214 -7.25 7.23 2.04
C SER A 214 -7.33 6.44 0.72
N SER A 215 -8.44 6.54 -0.01
CA SER A 215 -8.65 5.92 -1.32
C SER A 215 -9.21 6.92 -2.36
N GLY A 216 -9.19 8.23 -2.08
CA GLY A 216 -9.76 9.25 -2.95
C GLY A 216 -11.28 9.17 -3.13
N SER A 217 -11.99 8.54 -2.20
CA SER A 217 -13.43 8.30 -2.29
C SER A 217 -14.28 9.54 -2.01
N LYS A 218 -13.73 10.55 -1.32
CA LYS A 218 -14.45 11.78 -1.01
C LYS A 218 -14.07 12.84 -2.05
N LEU A 219 -15.07 13.26 -2.82
CA LEU A 219 -14.96 14.33 -3.81
C LEU A 219 -15.84 15.49 -3.36
N ILE A 220 -15.25 16.67 -3.22
CA ILE A 220 -15.97 17.94 -3.16
C ILE A 220 -15.80 18.61 -4.51
N ASP A 221 -16.87 18.64 -5.28
CA ASP A 221 -16.91 19.33 -6.55
C ASP A 221 -17.65 20.66 -6.36
N MET A 222 -16.92 21.76 -6.60
CA MET A 222 -17.42 23.14 -6.62
C MET A 222 -17.21 23.76 -8.01
N SER A 223 -17.26 22.95 -9.07
CA SER A 223 -17.19 23.42 -10.44
C SER A 223 -18.53 23.97 -10.93
N VAL A 224 -18.46 24.93 -11.86
CA VAL A 224 -19.66 25.47 -12.53
C VAL A 224 -20.40 24.40 -13.32
N LYS A 225 -19.67 23.39 -13.83
CA LYS A 225 -20.28 22.25 -14.52
C LYS A 225 -21.32 21.56 -13.64
N LYS A 226 -20.96 21.25 -12.38
CA LYS A 226 -21.87 20.62 -11.44
C LYS A 226 -23.09 21.49 -11.13
N GLN A 227 -22.91 22.80 -11.00
CA GLN A 227 -24.03 23.72 -10.77
C GLN A 227 -25.00 23.74 -11.96
N LEU A 228 -24.49 23.71 -13.19
CA LEU A 228 -25.33 23.62 -14.39
C LEU A 228 -26.05 22.27 -14.50
N ASP A 229 -25.36 21.17 -14.20
CA ASP A 229 -25.97 19.83 -14.18
C ASP A 229 -27.10 19.74 -13.13
N GLU A 230 -26.92 20.38 -11.96
CA GLU A 230 -27.93 20.44 -10.91
C GLU A 230 -29.16 21.25 -11.36
N ILE A 231 -28.96 22.38 -12.04
CA ILE A 231 -30.05 23.19 -12.62
C ILE A 231 -30.79 22.39 -13.71
N ALA A 232 -30.08 21.74 -14.62
CA ALA A 232 -30.68 20.93 -15.68
C ALA A 232 -31.57 19.82 -15.09
N SER A 233 -31.07 19.13 -14.06
CA SER A 233 -31.83 18.06 -13.39
C SER A 233 -33.12 18.56 -12.72
N GLN A 234 -33.15 19.80 -12.22
CA GLN A 234 -34.34 20.39 -11.62
C GLN A 234 -35.40 20.76 -12.67
N LEU A 235 -34.96 21.20 -13.86
CA LEU A 235 -35.86 21.53 -14.95
C LEU A 235 -36.48 20.28 -15.57
N ASP A 236 -35.70 19.23 -15.80
CA ASP A 236 -36.20 17.93 -16.29
C ASP A 236 -37.29 17.34 -15.36
N PHE A 237 -37.11 17.48 -14.05
CA PHE A 237 -38.11 17.05 -13.06
C PHE A 237 -39.40 17.88 -13.13
N SER A 238 -39.30 19.18 -13.36
CA SER A 238 -40.47 20.07 -13.50
C SER A 238 -41.32 19.71 -14.72
N ASP A 239 -40.67 19.38 -15.84
CA ASP A 239 -41.37 19.04 -17.09
C ASP A 239 -42.11 17.69 -16.98
N MET A 240 -41.57 16.71 -16.23
CA MET A 240 -42.28 15.45 -15.96
C MET A 240 -43.49 15.62 -15.02
N VAL A 241 -43.39 16.46 -13.99
CA VAL A 241 -44.51 16.71 -13.05
C VAL A 241 -45.62 17.54 -13.70
N GLY A 242 -45.27 18.49 -14.57
CA GLY A 242 -46.24 19.27 -15.35
C GLY A 242 -47.08 18.42 -16.30
N SER A 243 -46.50 17.36 -16.88
CA SER A 243 -47.22 16.41 -17.76
C SER A 243 -48.16 15.44 -17.03
N LEU A 244 -48.01 15.25 -15.71
CA LEU A 244 -48.89 14.41 -14.89
C LEU A 244 -50.06 15.18 -14.27
N ALA A 245 -49.99 16.51 -14.26
CA ALA A 245 -51.00 17.41 -13.71
C ALA A 245 -51.97 17.98 -14.76
N ALA A 246 -51.82 17.61 -16.04
CA ALA A 246 -52.71 17.94 -17.16
C ALA A 246 -53.42 16.68 -17.66
#